data_AF-A0A3E0QRI8-F1
#
_entry.id   AF-A0A3E0QRI8-F1
#
_cell.length_a   1.000
_cell.length_b   1.000
_cell.length_c   1.000
_cell.angle_alpha   90.00
_cell.angle_beta   90.00
_cell.angle_gamma   90.00
#
_symmetry.space_group_name_H-M   'P 1'
#
loop_
_entity.id
_entity.type
_entity.pdbx_description
1 polymer ?
#
loop_
_entity_poly.entity_id
_entity_poly.type
_entity_poly.pdbx_seq_one_letter_code
_entity_poly.pdbx_strand_id
1 'polypeptide(L)'
;MYILDGKRLALDRAFSHGGISYPANWLRLSSPAERQAIGITEAAPEPTWDRKFYWGYDTEGNLIPKDHAELVSNYSAQTKQTANSLLSVTDWMVIRAADNGTAVPSGIKTYREEVRTTCSSKVTALAGTADTAALASYVQFVSPSGGAPTDFNYWPEQSSEA
;
A
#
# COMPACT_ATOMS: atom_id res chain seq x y z
N MET A 1 -8.15 22.43 7.36
CA MET A 1 -7.33 23.19 6.40
C MET A 1 -7.76 24.65 6.44
N TYR A 2 -6.83 25.58 6.65
CA TYR A 2 -7.12 27.02 6.67
C TYR A 2 -6.99 27.58 5.25
N ILE A 3 -7.99 28.32 4.78
CA ILE A 3 -8.00 28.94 3.45
C ILE A 3 -8.18 30.44 3.62
N LEU A 4 -7.32 31.22 2.96
CA LEU A 4 -7.38 32.68 2.88
C LEU A 4 -7.21 33.11 1.42
N ASP A 5 -8.13 33.92 0.89
CA ASP A 5 -8.11 34.38 -0.51
C ASP A 5 -7.95 33.22 -1.54
N GLY A 6 -8.59 32.07 -1.26
CA GLY A 6 -8.48 30.86 -2.08
C GLY A 6 -7.14 30.11 -1.96
N LYS A 7 -6.21 30.56 -1.12
CA LYS A 7 -4.91 29.92 -0.88
C LYS A 7 -4.89 29.16 0.44
N ARG A 8 -4.28 27.98 0.41
CA ARG A 8 -4.08 27.15 1.60
C ARG A 8 -3.02 27.79 2.51
N LEU A 9 -3.35 27.96 3.78
CA LEU A 9 -2.41 28.37 4.82
C LEU A 9 -1.91 27.14 5.58
N ALA A 10 -0.58 27.01 5.68
CA ALA A 10 0.06 25.99 6.50
C ALA A 10 0.04 26.41 7.98
N LEU A 11 -0.16 25.45 8.88
CA LEU A 11 0.06 25.69 10.31
C LEU A 11 1.53 26.04 10.56
N ASP A 12 1.79 26.87 11.58
CA ASP A 12 3.14 27.25 12.00
C ASP A 12 3.98 27.95 10.91
N ARG A 13 3.32 28.63 9.96
CA ARG A 13 3.94 29.48 8.94
C ARG A 13 3.39 30.90 9.03
N ALA A 14 4.28 31.88 9.17
CA ALA A 14 3.90 33.29 9.16
C ALA A 14 3.29 33.67 7.79
N PHE A 15 2.31 34.55 7.80
CA PHE A 15 1.63 35.02 6.58
C PHE A 15 1.27 36.50 6.71
N SER A 16 0.96 37.15 5.58
CA SER A 16 0.54 38.55 5.58
C SER A 16 -0.78 38.70 4.83
N HIS A 17 -1.67 39.53 5.35
CA HIS A 17 -2.97 39.83 4.76
C HIS A 17 -3.41 41.25 5.12
N GLY A 18 -3.99 41.98 4.18
CA GLY A 18 -4.47 43.35 4.41
C GLY A 18 -3.40 44.33 4.91
N GLY A 19 -2.11 44.12 4.59
CA GLY A 19 -1.00 44.94 5.08
C GLY A 19 -0.53 44.61 6.52
N ILE A 20 -1.12 43.59 7.16
CA ILE A 20 -0.74 43.10 8.49
C ILE A 20 0.06 41.81 8.35
N SER A 21 1.11 41.65 9.15
CA SER A 21 1.91 40.42 9.24
C SER A 21 1.54 39.62 10.48
N TYR A 22 1.17 38.35 10.28
CA TYR A 22 0.77 37.42 11.32
C TYR A 22 1.91 36.45 11.61
N PRO A 23 2.29 36.27 12.89
CA PRO A 23 3.36 35.35 13.27
C PRO A 23 2.97 33.89 13.04
N ALA A 24 3.98 33.01 12.95
CA ALA A 24 3.80 31.60 12.60
C ALA A 24 2.78 30.86 13.48
N ASN A 25 2.77 31.13 14.78
CA ASN A 25 1.86 30.51 15.76
C ASN A 25 0.44 31.11 15.77
N TRP A 26 0.18 32.20 15.04
CA TRP A 26 -1.09 32.93 15.13
C TRP A 26 -2.30 32.08 14.74
N LEU A 27 -2.18 31.27 13.67
CA LEU A 27 -3.26 30.36 13.25
C LEU A 27 -3.66 29.36 14.34
N ARG A 28 -2.69 28.93 15.17
CA ARG A 28 -2.90 27.97 16.26
C ARG A 28 -3.51 28.62 17.49
N LEU A 29 -3.18 29.89 17.76
CA LEU A 29 -3.57 30.60 18.98
C LEU A 29 -4.84 31.45 18.82
N SER A 30 -5.18 31.82 17.58
CA SER A 30 -6.41 32.55 17.27
C SER A 30 -7.65 31.70 17.58
N SER A 31 -8.74 32.38 17.91
CA SER A 31 -10.08 31.82 17.95
C SER A 31 -10.66 31.69 16.52
N PRO A 32 -11.70 30.85 16.32
CA PRO A 32 -12.40 30.77 15.04
C PRO A 32 -12.95 32.13 14.57
N ALA A 33 -13.44 32.96 15.49
CA ALA A 33 -13.96 34.29 15.19
C ALA A 33 -12.87 35.24 14.67
N GLU A 34 -11.68 35.23 15.27
CA GLU A 34 -10.55 36.05 14.82
C GLU A 34 -10.04 35.62 13.43
N ARG A 35 -10.06 34.32 13.14
CA ARG A 35 -9.73 33.79 11.81
C ARG A 35 -10.75 34.24 10.76
N GLN A 36 -12.03 34.08 11.07
CA GLN A 36 -13.11 34.50 10.16
C GLN A 36 -13.11 36.02 9.92
N ALA A 37 -12.77 36.83 10.92
CA ALA A 37 -12.70 38.28 10.80
C ALA A 37 -11.70 38.76 9.73
N ILE A 38 -10.66 37.97 9.46
CA ILE A 38 -9.67 38.26 8.40
C ILE A 38 -9.91 37.42 7.13
N GLY A 39 -11.10 36.82 6.99
CA GLY A 39 -11.49 36.05 5.81
C GLY A 39 -10.94 34.62 5.77
N ILE A 40 -10.38 34.10 6.86
CA ILE A 40 -9.95 32.70 6.92
C ILE A 40 -11.15 31.79 7.11
N THR A 41 -11.27 30.81 6.21
CA THR A 41 -12.24 29.73 6.31
C THR A 41 -11.55 28.44 6.73
N GLU A 42 -12.23 27.70 7.61
CA GLU A 42 -11.82 26.36 8.03
C GLU A 42 -12.56 25.34 7.17
N ALA A 43 -11.87 24.80 6.17
CA ALA A 43 -12.35 23.66 5.41
C ALA A 43 -11.87 22.37 6.06
N ALA A 44 -12.66 21.31 6.03
CA ALA A 44 -12.14 19.98 6.29
C ALA A 44 -10.97 19.69 5.32
N PRO A 45 -9.94 18.93 5.73
CA PRO A 45 -8.97 18.45 4.76
C PRO A 45 -9.69 17.67 3.66
N GLU A 46 -9.29 17.90 2.40
CA GLU A 46 -9.82 17.12 1.28
C GLU A 46 -9.61 15.63 1.54
N PRO A 47 -10.63 14.79 1.31
CA PRO A 47 -10.46 13.35 1.48
C PRO A 47 -9.40 12.84 0.50
N THR A 48 -8.55 11.93 0.97
CA THR A 48 -7.53 11.28 0.15
C THR A 48 -7.93 9.85 -0.15
N TRP A 49 -7.51 9.32 -1.28
CA TRP A 49 -7.77 7.94 -1.69
C TRP A 49 -6.48 7.22 -2.08
N ASP A 50 -6.47 5.88 -1.97
CA ASP A 50 -5.36 5.09 -2.49
C ASP A 50 -5.45 5.02 -4.02
N ARG A 51 -4.56 5.76 -4.68
CA ARG A 51 -4.44 5.86 -6.14
C ARG A 51 -4.12 4.53 -6.81
N LYS A 52 -3.68 3.50 -6.09
CA LYS A 52 -3.51 2.14 -6.64
C LYS A 52 -4.85 1.52 -6.99
N PHE A 53 -5.88 1.76 -6.18
CA PHE A 53 -7.19 1.09 -6.28
C PHE A 53 -8.30 2.01 -6.81
N TYR A 54 -8.18 3.33 -6.63
CA TYR A 54 -9.26 4.28 -6.94
C TYR A 54 -8.80 5.46 -7.81
N TRP A 55 -9.71 6.01 -8.61
CA TRP A 55 -9.48 7.20 -9.43
C TRP A 55 -9.74 8.51 -8.67
N GLY A 56 -10.60 8.48 -7.66
CA GLY A 56 -11.02 9.65 -6.90
C GLY A 56 -12.38 9.43 -6.25
N TYR A 57 -13.06 10.53 -5.98
CA TYR A 57 -14.45 10.56 -5.53
C TYR A 57 -15.36 11.03 -6.66
N ASP A 58 -16.59 10.50 -6.71
CA ASP A 58 -17.65 10.99 -7.58
C ASP A 58 -18.32 12.25 -7.01
N THR A 59 -19.37 12.74 -7.67
CA THR A 59 -20.13 13.93 -7.24
C THR A 59 -20.92 13.72 -5.95
N GLU A 60 -21.12 12.48 -5.54
CA GLU A 60 -21.84 12.06 -4.33
C GLU A 60 -20.88 11.76 -3.16
N GLY A 61 -19.56 11.80 -3.41
CA GLY A 61 -18.53 11.51 -2.42
C GLY A 61 -18.21 10.02 -2.28
N ASN A 62 -18.64 9.16 -3.20
CA ASN A 62 -18.26 7.74 -3.22
C ASN A 62 -16.94 7.54 -3.97
N LEU A 63 -16.18 6.52 -3.57
CA LEU A 63 -14.95 6.16 -4.27
C LEU A 63 -15.24 5.60 -5.66
N ILE A 64 -14.49 6.06 -6.66
CA ILE A 64 -14.54 5.54 -8.03
C ILE A 64 -13.49 4.42 -8.15
N PRO A 65 -13.88 3.13 -8.13
CA PRO A 65 -12.94 2.02 -8.22
C PRO A 65 -12.33 1.96 -9.61
N LYS A 66 -11.05 1.56 -9.67
CA LYS A 66 -10.46 1.03 -10.89
C LYS A 66 -11.03 -0.35 -11.22
N ASP A 67 -10.80 -0.79 -12.45
CA ASP A 67 -11.25 -2.10 -12.91
C ASP A 67 -10.72 -3.23 -12.02
N HIS A 68 -11.64 -3.93 -11.37
CA HIS A 68 -11.32 -4.98 -10.41
C HIS A 68 -10.59 -6.15 -11.07
N ALA A 69 -11.05 -6.59 -12.24
CA ALA A 69 -10.47 -7.73 -12.95
C ALA A 69 -9.03 -7.44 -13.41
N GLU A 70 -8.78 -6.22 -13.90
CA GLU A 70 -7.45 -5.75 -14.26
C GLU A 70 -6.52 -5.71 -13.04
N LEU A 71 -7.00 -5.20 -11.91
CA LEU A 71 -6.22 -5.18 -10.67
C LEU A 71 -5.89 -6.60 -10.18
N VAL A 72 -6.87 -7.52 -10.17
CA VAL A 72 -6.64 -8.93 -9.81
C VAL A 72 -5.61 -9.58 -10.73
N SER A 73 -5.69 -9.34 -12.03
CA SER A 73 -4.72 -9.82 -13.02
C SER A 73 -3.31 -9.30 -12.74
N ASN A 74 -3.17 -7.99 -12.54
CA ASN A 74 -1.89 -7.32 -12.27
C ASN A 74 -1.24 -7.82 -10.97
N TYR A 75 -2.00 -7.89 -9.87
CA TYR A 75 -1.48 -8.41 -8.60
C TYR A 75 -1.13 -9.90 -8.69
N SER A 76 -1.92 -10.70 -9.39
CA SER A 76 -1.63 -12.13 -9.60
C SER A 76 -0.34 -12.32 -10.41
N ALA A 77 -0.11 -11.50 -11.44
CA ALA A 77 1.11 -11.52 -12.23
C ALA A 77 2.33 -11.13 -11.39
N GLN A 78 2.23 -10.07 -10.59
CA GLN A 78 3.29 -9.65 -9.67
C GLN A 78 3.61 -10.73 -8.63
N THR A 79 2.61 -11.35 -8.02
CA THR A 79 2.81 -12.46 -7.07
C THR A 79 3.57 -13.62 -7.71
N LYS A 80 3.20 -14.03 -8.93
CA LYS A 80 3.89 -15.09 -9.68
C LYS A 80 5.33 -14.70 -10.04
N GLN A 81 5.54 -13.45 -10.44
CA GLN A 81 6.88 -12.93 -10.75
C GLN A 81 7.79 -12.98 -9.51
N THR A 82 7.29 -12.55 -8.34
CA THR A 82 8.06 -12.64 -7.10
C THR A 82 8.41 -14.08 -6.74
N ALA A 83 7.44 -14.99 -6.82
CA ALA A 83 7.69 -16.42 -6.57
C ALA A 83 8.77 -16.98 -7.50
N ASN A 84 8.71 -16.67 -8.80
CA ASN A 84 9.72 -17.11 -9.77
C ASN A 84 11.12 -16.56 -9.43
N SER A 85 11.23 -15.27 -9.09
CA SER A 85 12.51 -14.65 -8.70
C SER A 85 13.12 -15.30 -7.44
N LEU A 86 12.29 -15.67 -6.47
CA LEU A 86 12.73 -16.36 -5.25
C LEU A 86 13.23 -17.79 -5.57
N LEU A 87 12.49 -18.51 -6.42
CA LEU A 87 12.85 -19.89 -6.81
C LEU A 87 14.10 -19.93 -7.69
N SER A 88 14.30 -18.96 -8.59
CA SER A 88 15.37 -19.01 -9.58
C SER A 88 16.77 -19.09 -8.98
N VAL A 89 16.96 -18.57 -7.76
CA VAL A 89 18.23 -18.61 -7.03
C VAL A 89 18.70 -20.05 -6.76
N THR A 90 17.77 -20.98 -6.59
CA THR A 90 18.04 -22.38 -6.23
C THR A 90 17.72 -23.38 -7.34
N ASP A 91 17.34 -22.91 -8.53
CA ASP A 91 16.98 -23.79 -9.67
C ASP A 91 18.14 -24.68 -10.12
N TRP A 92 19.38 -24.17 -10.07
CA TRP A 92 20.57 -24.94 -10.41
C TRP A 92 20.72 -26.21 -9.55
N MET A 93 20.26 -26.20 -8.29
CA MET A 93 20.32 -27.37 -7.41
C MET A 93 19.35 -28.46 -7.89
N VAL A 94 18.16 -28.04 -8.35
CA VAL A 94 17.15 -28.95 -8.91
C VAL A 94 17.64 -29.53 -10.23
N ILE A 95 18.23 -28.70 -11.10
CA ILE A 95 18.82 -29.15 -12.36
C ILE A 95 19.95 -30.14 -12.09
N ARG A 96 20.89 -29.81 -11.19
CA ARG A 96 21.97 -30.71 -10.78
C ARG A 96 21.45 -32.06 -10.27
N ALA A 97 20.40 -32.04 -9.46
CA ALA A 97 19.77 -33.26 -8.96
C ALA A 97 19.17 -34.12 -10.07
N ALA A 98 18.57 -33.51 -11.09
CA ALA A 98 18.05 -34.21 -12.25
C ALA A 98 19.18 -34.77 -13.15
N ASP A 99 20.26 -34.02 -13.33
CA ASP A 99 21.35 -34.39 -14.23
C ASP A 99 22.25 -35.51 -13.69
N ASN A 100 22.60 -35.45 -12.41
CA ASN A 100 23.60 -36.37 -11.83
C ASN A 100 23.19 -37.01 -10.49
N GLY A 101 21.96 -36.79 -10.03
CA GLY A 101 21.43 -37.39 -8.80
C GLY A 101 21.92 -36.75 -7.50
N THR A 102 22.73 -35.69 -7.55
CA THR A 102 23.15 -34.99 -6.32
C THR A 102 21.92 -34.40 -5.63
N ALA A 103 21.62 -34.89 -4.42
CA ALA A 103 20.41 -34.48 -3.70
C ALA A 103 20.36 -32.96 -3.45
N VAL A 104 19.17 -32.38 -3.62
CA VAL A 104 18.87 -31.01 -3.17
C VAL A 104 18.78 -31.01 -1.64
N PRO A 105 19.44 -30.09 -0.92
CA PRO A 105 19.31 -29.97 0.53
C PRO A 105 17.85 -29.90 0.97
N SER A 106 17.51 -30.55 2.08
CA SER A 106 16.12 -30.63 2.58
C SER A 106 15.54 -29.24 2.86
N GLY A 107 16.31 -28.34 3.47
CA GLY A 107 15.89 -26.95 3.71
C GLY A 107 15.50 -26.21 2.43
N ILE A 108 16.25 -26.41 1.35
CA ILE A 108 15.94 -25.83 0.03
C ILE A 108 14.67 -26.43 -0.56
N LYS A 109 14.44 -27.74 -0.41
CA LYS A 109 13.18 -28.36 -0.86
C LYS A 109 11.98 -27.79 -0.12
N THR A 110 12.08 -27.66 1.21
CA THR A 110 11.03 -27.07 2.06
C THR A 110 10.75 -25.63 1.65
N TYR A 111 11.78 -24.79 1.59
CA TYR A 111 11.67 -23.38 1.18
C TYR A 111 10.97 -23.22 -0.17
N ARG A 112 11.38 -23.99 -1.18
CA ARG A 112 10.79 -23.92 -2.52
C ARG A 112 9.31 -24.30 -2.51
N GLU A 113 8.93 -25.28 -1.70
CA GLU A 113 7.53 -25.68 -1.58
C GLU A 113 6.67 -24.66 -0.84
N GLU A 114 7.21 -24.05 0.21
CA GLU A 114 6.59 -22.93 0.91
C GLU A 114 6.34 -21.77 -0.04
N VAL A 115 7.32 -21.38 -0.86
CA VAL A 115 7.16 -20.28 -1.84
C VAL A 115 6.04 -20.58 -2.84
N ARG A 116 5.94 -21.81 -3.36
CA ARG A 116 4.86 -22.21 -4.28
C ARG A 116 3.49 -22.21 -3.60
N THR A 117 3.43 -22.69 -2.37
CA THR A 117 2.21 -22.72 -1.56
C THR A 117 1.74 -21.30 -1.28
N THR A 118 2.65 -20.43 -0.84
CA THR A 118 2.39 -19.01 -0.60
C THR A 118 1.88 -18.31 -1.87
N CYS A 119 2.54 -18.52 -3.02
CA CYS A 119 2.09 -17.97 -4.30
C CYS A 119 0.68 -18.43 -4.66
N SER A 120 0.42 -19.74 -4.57
CA SER A 120 -0.88 -20.33 -4.93
C SER A 120 -2.01 -19.82 -4.03
N SER A 121 -1.77 -19.76 -2.72
CA SER A 121 -2.71 -19.20 -1.75
C SER A 121 -3.02 -17.72 -2.03
N LYS A 122 -2.00 -16.90 -2.32
CA LYS A 122 -2.20 -15.48 -2.65
C LYS A 122 -3.00 -15.29 -3.94
N VAL A 123 -2.64 -16.01 -5.00
CA VAL A 123 -3.38 -15.95 -6.29
C VAL A 123 -4.84 -16.38 -6.11
N THR A 124 -5.08 -17.41 -5.28
CA THR A 124 -6.44 -17.87 -4.97
C THR A 124 -7.23 -16.82 -4.19
N ALA A 125 -6.62 -16.21 -3.18
CA ALA A 125 -7.24 -15.15 -2.40
C ALA A 125 -7.57 -13.92 -3.26
N LEU A 126 -6.64 -13.49 -4.14
CA LEU A 126 -6.86 -12.40 -5.10
C LEU A 126 -8.07 -12.68 -6.00
N ALA A 127 -8.12 -13.88 -6.61
CA ALA A 127 -9.23 -14.29 -7.46
C ALA A 127 -10.57 -14.41 -6.72
N GLY A 128 -10.54 -14.65 -5.41
CA GLY A 128 -11.73 -14.73 -4.56
C GLY A 128 -12.27 -13.39 -4.06
N THR A 129 -11.62 -12.27 -4.35
CA THR A 129 -12.11 -10.94 -3.96
C THR A 129 -13.34 -10.55 -4.76
N ALA A 130 -14.38 -10.02 -4.11
CA ALA A 130 -15.65 -9.69 -4.76
C ALA A 130 -15.61 -8.35 -5.52
N ASP A 131 -14.80 -7.40 -5.04
CA ASP A 131 -14.70 -6.05 -5.59
C ASP A 131 -13.32 -5.42 -5.26
N THR A 132 -13.11 -4.21 -5.78
CA THR A 132 -11.88 -3.44 -5.58
C THR A 132 -11.63 -3.09 -4.11
N ALA A 133 -12.68 -2.97 -3.28
CA ALA A 133 -12.52 -2.69 -1.86
C ALA A 133 -12.00 -3.91 -1.09
N ALA A 134 -12.57 -5.09 -1.34
CA ALA A 134 -12.10 -6.36 -0.80
C ALA A 134 -10.66 -6.66 -1.24
N LEU A 135 -10.33 -6.37 -2.50
CA LEU A 135 -8.97 -6.49 -3.01
C LEU A 135 -8.00 -5.55 -2.30
N ALA A 136 -8.37 -4.28 -2.13
CA ALA A 136 -7.54 -3.30 -1.42
C ALA A 136 -7.27 -3.74 0.02
N SER A 137 -8.31 -4.18 0.74
CA SER A 137 -8.18 -4.71 2.10
C SER A 137 -7.22 -5.89 2.17
N TYR A 138 -7.31 -6.83 1.22
CA TYR A 138 -6.41 -7.98 1.18
C TYR A 138 -4.96 -7.58 0.91
N VAL A 139 -4.71 -6.78 -0.12
CA VAL A 139 -3.34 -6.40 -0.56
C VAL A 139 -2.65 -5.48 0.45
N GLN A 140 -3.40 -4.64 1.15
CA GLN A 140 -2.86 -3.73 2.17
C GLN A 140 -2.79 -4.36 3.56
N PHE A 141 -3.29 -5.60 3.72
CA PHE A 141 -3.32 -6.24 5.02
C PHE A 141 -1.91 -6.47 5.56
N VAL A 142 -1.70 -5.95 6.78
CA VAL A 142 -0.50 -6.15 7.60
C VAL A 142 -0.99 -6.55 8.99
N SER A 143 -0.52 -7.69 9.48
CA SER A 143 -0.80 -8.18 10.83
C SER A 143 -0.20 -7.24 11.90
N PRO A 144 -0.68 -7.31 13.16
CA PRO A 144 -0.16 -6.45 14.23
C PRO A 144 1.34 -6.56 14.49
N SER A 145 1.93 -7.74 14.26
CA SER A 145 3.37 -7.97 14.40
C SER A 145 4.18 -7.61 13.16
N GLY A 146 3.52 -7.51 11.99
CA GLY A 146 4.17 -7.41 10.69
C GLY A 146 4.93 -8.69 10.30
N GLY A 147 4.95 -9.01 9.01
CA GLY A 147 5.71 -10.14 8.48
C GLY A 147 5.12 -11.51 8.81
N ALA A 148 3.85 -11.59 9.21
CA ALA A 148 3.19 -12.87 9.41
C ALA A 148 2.78 -13.51 8.08
N PRO A 149 2.62 -14.85 7.99
CA PRO A 149 2.12 -15.52 6.78
C PRO A 149 0.76 -15.03 6.27
N THR A 150 -0.03 -14.40 7.12
CA THR A 150 -1.30 -13.77 6.75
C THR A 150 -1.15 -12.45 5.99
N ASP A 151 0.02 -11.82 6.05
CA ASP A 151 0.30 -10.55 5.38
C ASP A 151 0.46 -10.76 3.87
N PHE A 152 -0.10 -9.84 3.08
CA PHE A 152 0.07 -9.92 1.63
C PHE A 152 1.54 -9.80 1.20
N ASN A 153 2.32 -8.99 1.92
CA ASN A 153 3.73 -8.79 1.60
C ASN A 153 4.67 -9.88 2.14
N TYR A 154 4.17 -10.84 2.93
CA TYR A 154 4.98 -11.94 3.42
C TYR A 154 5.39 -12.90 2.31
N TRP A 155 6.66 -13.29 2.34
CA TRP A 155 7.24 -14.40 1.59
C TRP A 155 8.10 -15.25 2.52
N PRO A 156 8.15 -16.59 2.33
CA PRO A 156 9.08 -17.44 3.06
C PRO A 156 10.52 -16.96 2.88
N GLU A 157 11.33 -17.14 3.91
CA GLU A 157 12.75 -16.84 3.89
C GLU A 157 13.55 -18.14 3.71
N GLN A 158 14.64 -18.06 2.96
CA GLN A 158 15.52 -19.20 2.79
C GLN A 158 16.28 -19.44 4.10
N SER A 159 16.23 -20.66 4.65
CA SER A 159 17.05 -21.04 5.80
C SER A 159 18.54 -20.89 5.49
N SER A 160 19.33 -20.40 6.45
CA SER A 160 20.80 -20.28 6.33
C SER A 160 21.53 -21.62 6.28
N GLU A 161 20.84 -22.73 6.58
CA GLU A 161 21.35 -24.09 6.46
C GLU A 161 21.19 -24.58 5.01
N ALA A 162 22.12 -24.19 4.15
CA ALA A 162 22.25 -24.65 2.76
C ALA A 162 23.44 -25.59 2.57
#